data_AF-A0A101IB35-F1
#
_entry.id   AF-A0A101IB35-F1
#
_cell.length_a   1.000
_cell.length_b   1.000
_cell.length_c   1.000
_cell.angle_alpha   90.00
_cell.angle_beta   90.00
_cell.angle_gamma   90.00
#
_symmetry.space_group_name_H-M   'P 1'
#
loop_
_entity.id
_entity.type
_entity.pdbx_description
1 polymer ?
#
loop_
_entity_poly.entity_id
_entity_poly.type
_entity_poly.pdbx_seq_one_letter_code
_entity_poly.pdbx_strand_id
1 'polypeptide(L)'
;MELIEKLLWYSFVVIDHVLLRGGVMKKIGRAEIEKAYEAITKDCRPLEAARFAFLFLGDSAKAVVRELEGFQNPGGGFGKALEPDFRYPGSSAIATSFAIGVMVETGLDRKHRLVKDATRYLLDSFDNSQRTWYIVPPEIDAYPRAIWWDYSGWVKEDSDIIYPGNPGAEIVGYLWHFDIHPGNFDLEEITQEMMN
;
A
#
# COMPACT_ATOMS: atom_id res chain seq x y z
N MET A 1 5.22 -1.46 22.97
CA MET A 1 6.13 -1.36 21.80
C MET A 1 6.05 -2.70 21.09
N GLU A 2 4.91 -2.88 20.43
CA GLU A 2 4.15 -4.13 20.34
C GLU A 2 3.40 -4.15 19.01
N LEU A 3 3.29 -5.33 18.41
CA LEU A 3 2.33 -5.73 17.36
C LEU A 3 2.36 -4.97 16.01
N ILE A 4 2.38 -3.63 16.02
CA ILE A 4 2.39 -2.75 14.85
C ILE A 4 3.65 -2.96 14.00
N GLU A 5 4.82 -3.12 14.60
CA GLU A 5 6.06 -3.42 13.87
C GLU A 5 6.04 -4.78 13.17
N LYS A 6 5.29 -5.77 13.71
CA LYS A 6 5.15 -7.10 13.09
C LYS A 6 4.19 -7.08 11.91
N LEU A 7 3.12 -6.27 11.97
CA LEU A 7 2.17 -6.09 10.88
C LEU A 7 2.80 -5.31 9.71
N LEU A 8 3.58 -4.27 10.01
CA LEU A 8 4.34 -3.53 8.99
C LEU A 8 5.44 -4.40 8.35
N TRP A 9 6.03 -5.36 9.08
CA TRP A 9 7.00 -6.29 8.53
C TRP A 9 6.41 -7.26 7.48
N TYR A 10 5.13 -7.62 7.61
CA TYR A 10 4.48 -8.59 6.73
C TYR A 10 4.10 -8.01 5.36
N SER A 11 3.98 -6.69 5.20
CA SER A 11 3.75 -6.04 3.89
C SER A 11 5.01 -5.94 3.02
N PHE A 12 6.20 -6.23 3.59
CA PHE A 12 7.50 -6.08 2.93
C PHE A 12 8.13 -7.43 2.49
N VAL A 13 7.34 -8.51 2.43
CA VAL A 13 7.80 -9.84 2.03
C VAL A 13 8.04 -9.94 0.52
N VAL A 14 9.02 -9.18 0.01
CA VAL A 14 9.83 -9.52 -1.17
C VAL A 14 11.30 -9.11 -1.00
N ILE A 15 11.67 -8.26 -0.03
CA ILE A 15 13.05 -7.73 0.02
C ILE A 15 14.01 -8.54 0.91
N ASP A 16 13.53 -9.28 1.91
CA ASP A 16 14.42 -9.88 2.93
C ASP A 16 14.82 -11.35 2.73
N HIS A 17 14.46 -12.01 1.63
CA HIS A 17 14.85 -13.42 1.38
C HIS A 17 16.01 -13.62 0.41
N VAL A 18 16.60 -12.54 -0.08
CA VAL A 18 17.91 -12.58 -0.74
C VAL A 18 18.82 -11.72 0.11
N LEU A 19 19.82 -12.31 0.79
CA LEU A 19 21.08 -11.70 1.29
C LEU A 19 21.58 -12.17 2.67
N LEU A 20 21.20 -13.35 3.17
CA LEU A 20 21.91 -13.97 4.31
C LEU A 20 22.71 -15.20 3.89
N ARG A 21 23.78 -14.98 3.11
CA ARG A 21 24.92 -15.92 3.01
C ARG A 21 26.22 -15.16 3.26
N GLY A 22 26.64 -15.11 4.53
CA GLY A 22 28.05 -15.06 4.98
C GLY A 22 29.02 -14.02 4.41
N GLY A 23 28.57 -13.02 3.65
CA GLY A 23 29.41 -11.98 3.07
C GLY A 23 29.51 -10.76 3.98
N VAL A 24 30.67 -10.11 4.01
CA VAL A 24 30.80 -8.74 4.54
C VAL A 24 29.81 -7.86 3.78
N MET A 25 28.84 -7.29 4.48
CA MET A 25 27.87 -6.38 3.90
C MET A 25 28.63 -5.22 3.25
N LYS A 26 28.66 -5.19 1.92
CA LYS A 26 29.33 -4.10 1.20
C LYS A 26 28.48 -2.85 1.44
N LYS A 27 29.03 -1.87 2.15
CA LYS A 27 28.37 -0.57 2.30
C LYS A 27 28.23 0.05 0.90
N ILE A 28 27.01 0.39 0.53
CA ILE A 28 26.72 1.13 -0.69
C ILE A 28 27.24 2.56 -0.48
N GLY A 29 28.11 3.03 -1.38
CA GLY A 29 28.66 4.38 -1.33
C GLY A 29 27.72 5.40 -1.96
N ARG A 30 28.02 6.69 -1.75
CA ARG A 30 27.24 7.80 -2.33
C ARG A 30 27.17 7.73 -3.85
N ALA A 31 28.27 7.35 -4.51
CA ALA A 31 28.33 7.24 -5.97
C ALA A 31 27.40 6.14 -6.51
N GLU A 32 27.23 5.02 -5.81
CA GLU A 32 26.28 3.98 -6.19
C GLU A 32 24.83 4.44 -5.99
N ILE A 33 24.54 5.18 -4.91
CA ILE A 33 23.21 5.76 -4.67
C ILE A 33 22.86 6.76 -5.76
N GLU A 34 23.79 7.64 -6.15
CA GLU A 34 23.57 8.63 -7.21
C GLU A 34 23.33 7.95 -8.57
N LYS A 35 24.08 6.90 -8.91
CA LYS A 35 23.84 6.09 -10.13
C LYS A 35 22.47 5.41 -10.13
N ALA A 36 22.04 4.88 -8.98
CA ALA A 36 20.71 4.28 -8.85
C ALA A 36 19.61 5.34 -9.04
N TYR A 37 19.80 6.54 -8.49
CA TYR A 37 18.87 7.65 -8.67
C TYR A 37 18.76 8.09 -10.14
N GLU A 38 19.89 8.16 -10.87
CA GLU A 38 19.90 8.45 -12.31
C GLU A 38 19.08 7.41 -13.10
N ALA A 39 19.25 6.11 -12.80
CA ALA A 39 18.49 5.05 -13.45
C ALA A 39 16.98 5.14 -13.15
N ILE A 40 16.62 5.34 -11.87
CA ILE A 40 15.22 5.47 -11.46
C ILE A 40 14.55 6.69 -12.12
N THR A 41 15.25 7.82 -12.16
CA THR A 41 14.72 9.05 -12.79
C THR A 41 14.51 8.88 -14.29
N LYS A 42 15.31 8.02 -14.93
CA LYS A 42 15.21 7.75 -16.37
C LYS A 42 14.09 6.77 -16.71
N ASP A 43 13.95 5.70 -15.94
CA ASP A 43 13.16 4.53 -16.34
C ASP A 43 11.90 4.31 -15.47
N CYS A 44 11.76 4.98 -14.32
CA CYS A 44 10.63 4.83 -13.40
C CYS A 44 9.71 6.06 -13.38
N ARG A 45 8.59 5.97 -12.64
CA ARG A 45 7.64 7.09 -12.51
C ARG A 45 8.23 8.18 -11.60
N PRO A 46 7.78 9.44 -11.74
CA PRO A 46 8.17 10.52 -10.83
C PRO A 46 7.99 10.19 -9.35
N LEU A 47 6.98 9.39 -8.99
CA LEU A 47 6.76 8.91 -7.62
C LEU A 47 7.95 8.09 -7.10
N GLU A 48 8.45 7.12 -7.86
CA GLU A 48 9.61 6.31 -7.44
C GLU A 48 10.88 7.17 -7.33
N ALA A 49 11.10 8.10 -8.25
CA ALA A 49 12.23 9.03 -8.18
C ALA A 49 12.15 9.91 -6.91
N ALA A 50 10.98 10.48 -6.62
CA ALA A 50 10.77 11.28 -5.42
C ALA A 50 10.96 10.47 -4.14
N ARG A 51 10.44 9.23 -4.10
CA ARG A 51 10.61 8.32 -2.94
C ARG A 51 12.08 7.95 -2.73
N PHE A 52 12.80 7.64 -3.80
CA PHE A 52 14.23 7.32 -3.72
C PHE A 52 15.04 8.51 -3.19
N ALA A 53 14.80 9.72 -3.72
CA ALA A 53 15.48 10.92 -3.25
C ALA A 53 15.20 11.21 -1.77
N PHE A 54 13.93 11.06 -1.33
CA PHE A 54 13.55 11.22 0.06
C PHE A 54 14.29 10.22 0.97
N LEU A 55 14.29 8.93 0.63
CA LEU A 55 14.86 7.87 1.46
C LEU A 55 16.39 7.87 1.50
N PHE A 56 17.05 8.21 0.40
CA PHE A 56 18.50 7.97 0.25
C PHE A 56 19.33 9.23 0.02
N LEU A 57 18.72 10.34 -0.41
CA LEU A 57 19.43 11.59 -0.72
C LEU A 57 19.11 12.72 0.27
N GLY A 58 18.19 12.50 1.23
CA GLY A 58 17.81 13.48 2.25
C GLY A 58 16.88 14.57 1.72
N ASP A 59 16.21 14.33 0.58
CA ASP A 59 15.21 15.24 0.05
C ASP A 59 13.94 15.30 0.91
N SER A 60 13.07 16.26 0.62
CA SER A 60 11.84 16.46 1.40
C SER A 60 10.72 15.51 0.98
N ALA A 61 10.01 14.98 1.99
CA ALA A 61 8.75 14.25 1.81
C ALA A 61 7.69 15.01 0.96
N LYS A 62 7.76 16.34 0.88
CA LYS A 62 6.85 17.16 0.07
C LYS A 62 6.81 16.76 -1.41
N ALA A 63 7.95 16.36 -1.97
CA ALA A 63 8.00 15.91 -3.37
C ALA A 63 7.22 14.60 -3.53
N VAL A 64 7.44 13.64 -2.63
CA VAL A 64 6.72 12.35 -2.62
C VAL A 64 5.22 12.57 -2.52
N VAL A 65 4.78 13.40 -1.56
CA VAL A 65 3.36 13.69 -1.33
C VAL A 65 2.73 14.31 -2.57
N ARG A 66 3.39 15.27 -3.22
CA ARG A 66 2.90 15.91 -4.45
C ARG A 66 2.72 14.91 -5.59
N GLU A 67 3.69 14.02 -5.83
CA GLU A 67 3.56 13.01 -6.88
C GLU A 67 2.46 11.99 -6.53
N LEU A 68 2.34 11.63 -5.24
CA LEU A 68 1.31 10.69 -4.76
C LEU A 68 -0.11 11.25 -4.95
N GLU A 69 -0.33 12.55 -4.74
CA GLU A 69 -1.64 13.21 -4.96
C GLU A 69 -2.22 12.94 -6.35
N GLY A 70 -1.36 12.79 -7.38
CA GLY A 70 -1.79 12.51 -8.75
C GLY A 70 -2.57 11.19 -8.91
N PHE A 71 -2.36 10.23 -7.99
CA PHE A 71 -2.97 8.91 -8.01
C PHE A 71 -4.32 8.82 -7.25
N GLN A 72 -4.68 9.83 -6.47
CA GLN A 72 -5.95 9.84 -5.73
C GLN A 72 -7.12 10.11 -6.69
N ASN A 73 -8.22 9.38 -6.54
CA ASN A 73 -9.46 9.60 -7.28
C ASN A 73 -10.46 10.43 -6.44
N PRO A 74 -11.51 11.01 -7.05
CA PRO A 74 -12.48 11.86 -6.34
C PRO A 74 -13.16 11.22 -5.12
N GLY A 75 -13.25 9.88 -5.06
CA GLY A 75 -13.78 9.12 -3.92
C GLY A 75 -12.78 8.90 -2.77
N GLY A 76 -11.56 9.45 -2.83
CA GLY A 76 -10.54 9.35 -1.78
C GLY A 76 -9.61 8.14 -1.89
N GLY A 77 -10.04 7.06 -2.54
CA GLY A 77 -9.19 5.90 -2.84
C GLY A 77 -8.19 6.16 -3.95
N PHE A 78 -7.18 5.31 -4.06
CA PHE A 78 -6.10 5.44 -5.04
C PHE A 78 -6.20 4.42 -6.17
N GLY A 79 -5.78 4.85 -7.36
CA GLY A 79 -5.90 4.10 -8.61
C GLY A 79 -4.85 4.54 -9.63
N LYS A 80 -5.25 4.69 -10.89
CA LYS A 80 -4.40 5.24 -11.97
C LYS A 80 -3.06 4.50 -12.12
N ALA A 81 -3.11 3.17 -12.05
CA ALA A 81 -1.93 2.30 -12.10
C ALA A 81 -0.87 2.62 -11.00
N LEU A 82 -1.30 3.06 -9.82
CA LEU A 82 -0.39 3.25 -8.67
C LEU A 82 0.27 1.93 -8.28
N GLU A 83 -0.52 0.86 -8.14
CA GLU A 83 -0.02 -0.51 -8.11
C GLU A 83 0.53 -0.87 -9.50
N PRO A 84 1.86 -1.04 -9.64
CA PRO A 84 2.52 -1.15 -10.95
C PRO A 84 2.13 -2.39 -11.76
N ASP A 85 1.51 -3.40 -11.14
CA ASP A 85 1.13 -4.64 -11.81
C ASP A 85 -0.22 -4.57 -12.56
N PHE A 86 -0.99 -3.49 -12.42
CA PHE A 86 -2.22 -3.32 -13.20
C PHE A 86 -2.36 -1.91 -13.78
N ARG A 87 -3.25 -1.77 -14.78
CA ARG A 87 -3.52 -0.51 -15.48
C ARG A 87 -4.92 0.03 -15.22
N TYR A 88 -5.62 -0.52 -14.24
CA TYR A 88 -6.94 -0.03 -13.82
C TYR A 88 -6.88 1.42 -13.32
N PRO A 89 -7.71 2.32 -13.85
CA PRO A 89 -7.71 3.74 -13.48
C PRO A 89 -8.50 4.03 -12.20
N GLY A 90 -9.51 3.20 -11.89
CA GLY A 90 -10.35 3.35 -10.71
C GLY A 90 -9.61 3.01 -9.42
N SER A 91 -10.28 3.25 -8.28
CA SER A 91 -9.71 2.98 -6.97
C SER A 91 -9.81 1.50 -6.60
N SER A 92 -8.82 0.98 -5.87
CA SER A 92 -8.88 -0.37 -5.27
C SER A 92 -8.35 -0.36 -3.85
N ALA A 93 -8.71 -1.37 -3.06
CA ALA A 93 -8.19 -1.51 -1.70
C ALA A 93 -6.67 -1.66 -1.71
N ILE A 94 -6.12 -2.48 -2.62
CA ILE A 94 -4.67 -2.70 -2.71
C ILE A 94 -3.90 -1.43 -3.10
N ALA A 95 -4.35 -0.68 -4.11
CA ALA A 95 -3.68 0.56 -4.50
C ALA A 95 -3.79 1.64 -3.40
N THR A 96 -4.91 1.65 -2.67
CA THR A 96 -5.08 2.56 -1.53
C THR A 96 -4.20 2.16 -0.35
N SER A 97 -4.06 0.86 -0.06
CA SER A 97 -3.13 0.33 0.94
C SER A 97 -1.68 0.75 0.61
N PHE A 98 -1.26 0.56 -0.65
CA PHE A 98 0.05 1.02 -1.13
C PHE A 98 0.25 2.52 -0.91
N ALA A 99 -0.74 3.35 -1.26
CA ALA A 99 -0.67 4.79 -1.06
C ALA A 99 -0.48 5.15 0.42
N ILE A 100 -1.22 4.50 1.32
CA ILE A 100 -1.11 4.74 2.75
C ILE A 100 0.28 4.32 3.27
N GLY A 101 0.85 3.22 2.77
CA GLY A 101 2.24 2.85 3.07
C GLY A 101 3.23 3.97 2.73
N VAL A 102 3.06 4.64 1.58
CA VAL A 102 3.87 5.82 1.21
C VAL A 102 3.60 7.02 2.15
N MET A 103 2.37 7.20 2.63
CA MET A 103 2.03 8.25 3.60
C MET A 103 2.66 8.01 4.97
N VAL A 104 2.72 6.74 5.41
CA VAL A 104 3.44 6.32 6.63
C VAL A 104 4.94 6.57 6.46
N GLU A 105 5.53 6.16 5.33
CA GLU A 105 6.94 6.38 4.99
C GLU A 105 7.34 7.86 5.07
N THR A 106 6.45 8.74 4.59
CA THR A 106 6.67 10.19 4.57
C THR A 106 6.34 10.90 5.90
N GLY A 107 5.82 10.17 6.89
CA GLY A 107 5.46 10.71 8.20
C GLY A 107 4.28 11.67 8.15
N LEU A 108 3.36 11.50 7.19
CA LEU A 108 2.12 12.27 7.21
C LEU A 108 1.32 11.96 8.48
N ASP A 109 0.56 12.94 8.97
CA ASP A 109 -0.31 12.74 10.12
C ASP A 109 -1.76 12.40 9.70
N ARG A 110 -2.53 11.87 10.65
CA ARG A 110 -3.94 11.51 10.48
C ARG A 110 -4.86 12.67 10.06
N LYS A 111 -4.44 13.92 10.25
CA LYS A 111 -5.22 15.13 9.89
C LYS A 111 -4.95 15.54 8.45
N HIS A 112 -3.88 15.04 7.82
CA HIS A 112 -3.58 15.30 6.42
C HIS A 112 -4.73 14.81 5.52
N ARG A 113 -5.09 15.64 4.53
CA ARG A 113 -6.22 15.37 3.63
C ARG A 113 -6.13 13.99 2.96
N LEU A 114 -4.96 13.66 2.40
CA LEU A 114 -4.73 12.37 1.76
C LEU A 114 -5.02 11.18 2.68
N VAL A 115 -4.52 11.23 3.92
CA VAL A 115 -4.74 10.16 4.91
C VAL A 115 -6.22 10.04 5.24
N LYS A 116 -6.89 11.17 5.51
CA LYS A 116 -8.33 11.19 5.81
C LYS A 116 -9.19 10.62 4.70
N ASP A 117 -8.89 11.00 3.46
CA ASP A 117 -9.70 10.58 2.31
C ASP A 117 -9.42 9.12 1.93
N ALA A 118 -8.17 8.66 2.04
CA ALA A 118 -7.80 7.26 1.84
C ALA A 118 -8.44 6.34 2.88
N THR A 119 -8.34 6.71 4.17
CA THR A 119 -8.92 5.94 5.27
C THR A 119 -10.44 5.92 5.21
N ARG A 120 -11.09 7.04 4.84
CA ARG A 120 -12.53 7.06 4.57
C ARG A 120 -12.90 6.09 3.45
N TYR A 121 -12.21 6.16 2.32
CA TYR A 121 -12.47 5.24 1.20
C TYR A 121 -12.37 3.78 1.65
N LEU A 122 -11.33 3.42 2.40
CA LEU A 122 -11.15 2.05 2.87
C LEU A 122 -12.30 1.63 3.78
N LEU A 123 -12.67 2.45 4.76
CA LEU A 123 -13.79 2.16 5.65
C LEU A 123 -15.12 2.03 4.91
N ASP A 124 -15.38 2.90 3.93
CA ASP A 124 -16.58 2.86 3.10
C ASP A 124 -16.60 1.65 2.16
N SER A 125 -15.43 1.13 1.77
CA SER A 125 -15.27 -0.05 0.90
C SER A 125 -15.22 -1.40 1.63
N PHE A 126 -15.30 -1.40 2.96
CA PHE A 126 -15.32 -2.62 3.75
C PHE A 126 -16.67 -3.35 3.59
N ASP A 127 -16.62 -4.62 3.20
CA ASP A 127 -17.80 -5.46 3.10
C ASP A 127 -18.13 -6.05 4.48
N ASN A 128 -19.17 -5.52 5.12
CA ASN A 128 -19.62 -5.98 6.43
C ASN A 128 -20.18 -7.41 6.42
N SER A 129 -20.69 -7.90 5.29
CA SER A 129 -21.24 -9.26 5.17
C SER A 129 -20.13 -10.30 5.07
N GLN A 130 -19.05 -9.96 4.37
CA GLN A 130 -17.88 -10.82 4.17
C GLN A 130 -16.74 -10.52 5.17
N ARG A 131 -16.93 -9.52 6.05
CA ARG A 131 -15.94 -9.09 7.05
C ARG A 131 -14.57 -8.75 6.44
N THR A 132 -14.52 -8.19 5.23
CA THR A 132 -13.24 -7.98 4.52
C THR A 132 -13.29 -6.85 3.49
N TRP A 133 -12.12 -6.54 2.90
CA TRP A 133 -12.01 -5.71 1.70
C TRP A 133 -11.81 -6.57 0.46
N TYR A 134 -12.57 -6.27 -0.59
CA TYR A 134 -12.20 -6.76 -1.92
C TYR A 134 -10.87 -6.12 -2.34
N ILE A 135 -9.86 -6.95 -2.57
CA ILE A 135 -8.50 -6.55 -2.94
C ILE A 135 -8.53 -5.60 -4.15
N VAL A 136 -9.26 -6.00 -5.19
CA VAL A 136 -9.49 -5.27 -6.43
C VAL A 136 -10.98 -5.36 -6.81
N PRO A 137 -11.53 -4.35 -7.49
CA PRO A 137 -12.92 -4.37 -7.94
C PRO A 137 -13.07 -5.20 -9.24
N PRO A 138 -14.28 -5.71 -9.57
CA PRO A 138 -14.49 -6.55 -10.75
C PRO A 138 -14.14 -5.86 -12.08
N GLU A 139 -14.25 -4.53 -12.15
CA GLU A 139 -13.93 -3.76 -13.35
C GLU A 139 -12.44 -3.84 -13.73
N ILE A 140 -11.56 -4.31 -12.83
CA ILE A 140 -10.14 -4.52 -13.14
C ILE A 140 -9.96 -5.49 -14.31
N ASP A 141 -10.91 -6.41 -14.51
CA ASP A 141 -10.82 -7.44 -15.54
C ASP A 141 -10.83 -6.88 -16.97
N ALA A 142 -11.34 -5.64 -17.13
CA ALA A 142 -11.33 -4.92 -18.40
C ALA A 142 -9.99 -4.23 -18.74
N TYR A 143 -8.98 -4.33 -17.87
CA TYR A 143 -7.70 -3.60 -18.01
C TYR A 143 -6.49 -4.55 -17.98
N PRO A 144 -5.38 -4.19 -18.67
CA PRO A 144 -4.13 -4.93 -18.59
C PRO A 144 -3.63 -5.06 -17.15
N ARG A 145 -3.27 -6.27 -16.75
CA ARG A 145 -2.82 -6.60 -15.40
C ARG A 145 -2.03 -7.90 -15.36
N ALA A 146 -1.25 -8.09 -14.30
CA ALA A 146 -0.68 -9.39 -13.97
C ALA A 146 -1.79 -10.37 -13.56
N ILE A 147 -1.57 -11.67 -13.81
CA ILE A 147 -2.57 -12.73 -13.64
C ILE A 147 -3.08 -12.87 -12.19
N TRP A 148 -2.29 -12.47 -11.19
CA TRP A 148 -2.70 -12.49 -9.79
C TRP A 148 -3.65 -11.35 -9.43
N TRP A 149 -3.97 -10.43 -10.35
CA TRP A 149 -4.97 -9.39 -10.15
C TRP A 149 -6.30 -9.66 -10.88
N ASP A 150 -6.50 -10.89 -11.39
CA ASP A 150 -7.79 -11.34 -11.88
C ASP A 150 -8.81 -11.33 -10.73
N TYR A 151 -9.96 -10.67 -10.93
CA TYR A 151 -10.98 -10.57 -9.88
C TYR A 151 -11.48 -11.96 -9.46
N SER A 152 -11.72 -12.84 -10.44
CA SER A 152 -12.14 -14.23 -10.21
C SER A 152 -11.10 -15.08 -9.48
N GLY A 153 -9.84 -14.65 -9.43
CA GLY A 153 -8.80 -15.32 -8.64
C GLY A 153 -8.99 -15.17 -7.13
N TRP A 154 -9.72 -14.14 -6.71
CA TRP A 154 -9.93 -13.77 -5.30
C TRP A 154 -11.36 -14.01 -4.80
N VAL A 155 -12.31 -14.12 -5.73
CA VAL A 155 -13.73 -14.39 -5.47
C VAL A 155 -14.11 -15.69 -6.15
N LYS A 156 -14.40 -16.74 -5.38
CA LYS A 156 -14.97 -17.98 -5.91
C LYS A 156 -16.49 -17.84 -5.99
N GLU A 157 -17.07 -18.28 -7.11
CA GLU A 157 -18.53 -18.20 -7.36
C GLU A 157 -19.38 -18.87 -6.26
N ASP A 158 -18.82 -19.82 -5.51
CA ASP A 158 -19.51 -20.61 -4.47
C ASP A 158 -18.79 -20.65 -3.10
N SER A 159 -17.80 -19.77 -2.82
CA SER A 159 -17.11 -19.77 -1.52
C SER A 159 -16.60 -18.41 -1.06
N ASP A 160 -16.39 -18.28 0.25
CA ASP A 160 -15.77 -17.15 0.94
C ASP A 160 -14.49 -16.66 0.22
N ILE A 161 -14.25 -15.35 0.32
CA ILE A 161 -13.07 -14.67 -0.26
C ILE A 161 -11.79 -15.37 0.21
N ILE A 162 -10.96 -15.79 -0.74
CA ILE A 162 -9.90 -16.81 -0.51
C ILE A 162 -8.74 -16.28 0.35
N TYR A 163 -8.58 -14.97 0.49
CA TYR A 163 -7.49 -14.40 1.27
C TYR A 163 -7.86 -13.05 1.90
N PRO A 164 -8.21 -13.01 3.20
CA PRO A 164 -8.44 -11.75 3.91
C PRO A 164 -7.14 -11.00 4.23
N GLY A 165 -5.98 -11.67 4.17
CA GLY A 165 -4.71 -11.12 4.67
C GLY A 165 -4.18 -9.89 3.93
N ASN A 166 -4.22 -9.86 2.60
CA ASN A 166 -3.72 -8.72 1.80
C ASN A 166 -4.86 -8.15 0.96
N PRO A 167 -5.21 -6.85 1.05
CA PRO A 167 -4.57 -5.81 1.89
C PRO A 167 -5.18 -5.71 3.28
N GLY A 168 -6.08 -6.61 3.71
CA GLY A 168 -6.85 -6.45 4.94
C GLY A 168 -6.00 -6.23 6.21
N ALA A 169 -4.96 -7.05 6.42
CA ALA A 169 -4.07 -6.90 7.57
C ALA A 169 -3.25 -5.60 7.52
N GLU A 170 -2.82 -5.18 6.33
CA GLU A 170 -2.13 -3.89 6.14
C GLU A 170 -3.05 -2.72 6.46
N ILE A 171 -4.28 -2.74 5.95
CA ILE A 171 -5.29 -1.71 6.17
C ILE A 171 -5.56 -1.56 7.67
N VAL A 172 -5.81 -2.66 8.38
CA VAL A 172 -5.99 -2.65 9.84
C VAL A 172 -4.77 -2.07 10.54
N GLY A 173 -3.56 -2.48 10.14
CA GLY A 173 -2.32 -1.93 10.67
C GLY A 173 -2.21 -0.41 10.48
N TYR A 174 -2.63 0.11 9.33
CA TYR A 174 -2.65 1.54 9.07
C TYR A 174 -3.72 2.29 9.87
N LEU A 175 -4.92 1.72 10.04
CA LEU A 175 -5.97 2.32 10.89
C LEU A 175 -5.47 2.49 12.32
N TRP A 176 -4.77 1.48 12.88
CA TRP A 176 -4.08 1.59 14.16
C TRP A 176 -2.96 2.61 14.16
N HIS A 177 -2.11 2.63 13.12
CA HIS A 177 -1.00 3.59 13.01
C HIS A 177 -1.48 5.04 13.08
N PHE A 178 -2.60 5.35 12.41
CA PHE A 178 -3.17 6.69 12.37
C PHE A 178 -4.19 6.99 13.48
N ASP A 179 -4.39 6.08 14.44
CA ASP A 179 -5.39 6.22 15.53
C ASP A 179 -6.80 6.52 14.97
N ILE A 180 -7.20 5.78 13.94
CA ILE A 180 -8.50 5.91 13.26
C ILE A 180 -9.47 4.87 13.83
N HIS A 181 -10.38 5.33 14.69
CA HIS A 181 -11.42 4.52 15.34
C HIS A 181 -12.82 5.02 14.96
N PRO A 182 -13.42 4.51 13.87
CA PRO A 182 -14.77 4.87 13.46
C PRO A 182 -15.79 4.21 14.39
N GLY A 183 -16.79 4.95 14.87
CA GLY A 183 -17.79 4.41 15.81
C GLY A 183 -18.66 3.28 15.27
N ASN A 184 -18.67 3.08 13.95
CA ASN A 184 -19.40 2.02 13.25
C ASN A 184 -18.49 0.90 12.72
N PHE A 185 -17.22 0.86 13.14
CA PHE A 185 -16.24 -0.13 12.70
C PHE A 185 -15.44 -0.63 13.90
N ASP A 186 -15.68 -1.87 14.31
CA ASP A 186 -14.98 -2.48 15.45
C ASP A 186 -13.57 -2.92 15.03
N LEU A 187 -12.62 -1.98 15.10
CA LEU A 187 -11.25 -2.21 14.69
C LEU A 187 -10.58 -3.34 15.49
N GLU A 188 -10.90 -3.50 16.78
CA GLU A 188 -10.33 -4.57 17.61
C GLU A 188 -10.82 -5.94 17.15
N GLU A 189 -12.13 -6.08 16.90
CA GLU A 189 -12.71 -7.31 16.39
C GLU A 189 -12.16 -7.67 15.00
N ILE A 190 -12.10 -6.71 14.05
CA ILE A 190 -11.50 -6.96 12.73
C ILE A 190 -10.03 -7.39 12.89
N THR A 191 -9.28 -6.75 13.80
CA THR A 191 -7.87 -7.09 14.03
C THR A 191 -7.71 -8.53 14.49
N GLN A 192 -8.56 -9.00 15.40
CA GLN A 192 -8.51 -10.38 15.88
C GLN A 192 -8.84 -11.38 14.78
N GLU A 193 -9.82 -11.11 13.94
CA GLU A 193 -10.16 -11.99 12.82
C GLU A 193 -9.05 -12.10 11.78
N MET A 194 -8.38 -10.99 11.46
CA MET A 194 -7.28 -10.98 10.48
C MET A 194 -6.02 -11.72 10.98
N MET A 195 -5.93 -12.01 12.28
CA MET A 195 -4.80 -12.75 12.88
C MET A 195 -5.05 -14.26 13.01
N ASN A 196 -6.29 -14.73 12.81
CA ASN A 196 -6.69 -16.14 12.95
C ASN A 196 -6.79 -16.84 11.59
#